data_AF-A0A939RJT9-F1
#
_entry.id   AF-A0A939RJT9-F1
#
_cell.length_a   1.000
_cell.length_b   1.000
_cell.length_c   1.000
_cell.angle_alpha   90.00
_cell.angle_beta   90.00
_cell.angle_gamma   90.00
#
_symmetry.space_group_name_H-M   'P 1'
#
loop_
_entity.id
_entity.type
_entity.pdbx_description
1 polymer ?
#
loop_
_entity_poly.entity_id
_entity_poly.type
_entity_poly.pdbx_seq_one_letter_code
_entity_poly.pdbx_strand_id
1 'polypeptide(L)'
;PIEAQALLATYGQGRPVDRPLLLGSVKSNIGHAQAAAGVAGVIKMVAAMQRGVVPATLHVDAPSSHVDWETGAVRLVTEAQPWPDAGHPRRAGVSSFGFSGTNAHVIIEQAPVEEAAAPRTDSGRVLPVVPWVVSGRSVAGLAGQAERLAEAVREGADAVDMGWSLAVSRAALEQRAVVLGADAG
;
A
#
# COMPACT_ATOMS: atom_id res chain seq x y z
N PRO A 1 -19.73 17.14 5.95
CA PRO A 1 -20.95 16.59 6.59
C PRO A 1 -21.72 15.59 5.72
N ILE A 2 -22.05 15.95 4.47
CA ILE A 2 -22.87 15.11 3.57
C ILE A 2 -22.28 13.71 3.36
N GLU A 3 -20.98 13.60 3.07
CA GLU A 3 -20.31 12.30 2.89
C GLU A 3 -20.40 11.42 4.14
N ALA A 4 -20.14 11.99 5.33
CA ALA A 4 -20.22 11.26 6.58
C ALA A 4 -21.65 10.78 6.87
N GLN A 5 -22.65 11.61 6.61
CA GLN A 5 -24.06 11.24 6.74
C GLN A 5 -24.44 10.11 5.77
N ALA A 6 -23.95 10.13 4.52
CA ALA A 6 -24.19 9.05 3.58
C ALA A 6 -23.55 7.73 4.04
N LEU A 7 -22.35 7.76 4.63
CA LEU A 7 -21.72 6.59 5.23
C LEU A 7 -22.50 6.07 6.45
N LEU A 8 -22.98 6.97 7.31
CA LEU A 8 -23.81 6.62 8.46
C LEU A 8 -25.14 5.97 8.04
N ALA A 9 -25.80 6.50 7.02
CA ALA A 9 -27.05 5.97 6.48
C ALA A 9 -26.89 4.65 5.70
N THR A 10 -25.65 4.24 5.41
CA THR A 10 -25.34 3.00 4.69
C THR A 10 -24.53 2.06 5.59
N TYR A 11 -23.20 2.19 5.57
CA TYR A 11 -22.27 1.36 6.33
C TYR A 11 -22.40 1.47 7.85
N GLY A 12 -22.97 2.57 8.35
CA GLY A 12 -23.25 2.75 9.78
C GLY A 12 -24.49 1.99 10.27
N GLN A 13 -25.35 1.51 9.38
CA GLN A 13 -26.58 0.80 9.75
C GLN A 13 -26.32 -0.67 10.08
N GLY A 14 -26.93 -1.17 11.16
CA GLY A 14 -26.84 -2.59 11.56
C GLY A 14 -25.42 -3.07 11.90
N ARG A 15 -24.47 -2.17 12.10
CA ARG A 15 -23.08 -2.49 12.42
C ARG A 15 -22.87 -2.51 13.94
N PRO A 16 -22.16 -3.52 14.49
CA PRO A 16 -21.86 -3.58 15.92
C PRO A 16 -21.06 -2.36 16.41
N VAL A 17 -21.39 -1.85 17.60
CA VAL A 17 -20.76 -0.65 18.19
C VAL A 17 -19.26 -0.84 18.44
N ASP A 18 -18.85 -2.06 18.75
CA ASP A 18 -17.45 -2.46 18.95
C ASP A 18 -16.67 -2.62 17.63
N ARG A 19 -17.35 -2.61 16.48
CA ARG A 19 -16.76 -2.76 15.15
C ARG A 19 -17.22 -1.63 14.21
N PRO A 20 -16.95 -0.35 14.51
CA PRO A 20 -17.36 0.76 13.67
C PRO A 20 -16.61 0.76 12.32
N LEU A 21 -17.20 1.41 11.31
CA LEU A 21 -16.52 1.71 10.06
C LEU A 21 -15.43 2.75 10.34
N LEU A 22 -14.20 2.42 9.99
CA LEU A 22 -13.08 3.33 10.12
C LEU A 22 -13.01 4.28 8.93
N LEU A 23 -13.00 5.59 9.20
CA LEU A 23 -13.05 6.66 8.20
C LEU A 23 -11.78 7.53 8.26
N GLY A 24 -11.21 7.83 7.10
CA GLY A 24 -10.12 8.79 6.97
C GLY A 24 -9.79 9.10 5.51
N SER A 25 -8.98 10.14 5.27
CA SER A 25 -8.70 10.62 3.91
C SER A 25 -7.22 10.87 3.68
N VAL A 26 -6.67 10.35 2.57
CA VAL A 26 -5.28 10.63 2.13
C VAL A 26 -5.07 12.12 1.84
N LYS A 27 -6.15 12.85 1.53
CA LYS A 27 -6.10 14.28 1.22
C LYS A 27 -5.63 15.11 2.41
N SER A 28 -5.77 14.60 3.63
CA SER A 28 -5.22 15.26 4.83
C SER A 28 -3.68 15.24 4.87
N ASN A 29 -3.03 14.33 4.14
CA ASN A 29 -1.57 14.21 4.10
C ASN A 29 -0.95 14.91 2.89
N ILE A 30 -1.59 14.80 1.71
CA ILE A 30 -1.00 15.23 0.43
C ILE A 30 -1.84 16.27 -0.32
N GLY A 31 -2.91 16.77 0.31
CA GLY A 31 -3.87 17.66 -0.34
C GLY A 31 -4.74 16.95 -1.39
N HIS A 32 -5.48 17.74 -2.16
CA HIS A 32 -6.36 17.21 -3.21
C HIS A 32 -5.61 17.05 -4.53
N ALA A 33 -5.14 15.83 -4.84
CA ALA A 33 -4.41 15.49 -6.07
C ALA A 33 -5.26 15.46 -7.36
N GLN A 34 -6.31 16.29 -7.43
CA GLN A 34 -7.24 16.42 -8.56
C GLN A 34 -7.63 15.08 -9.21
N ALA A 35 -7.32 14.89 -10.50
CA ALA A 35 -7.63 13.67 -11.25
C ALA A 35 -7.01 12.40 -10.64
N ALA A 36 -5.91 12.51 -9.88
CA ALA A 36 -5.27 11.40 -9.21
C ALA A 36 -5.83 11.12 -7.79
N ALA A 37 -6.81 11.90 -7.31
CA ALA A 37 -7.32 11.77 -5.94
C ALA A 37 -7.93 10.40 -5.65
N GLY A 38 -8.62 9.79 -6.63
CA GLY A 38 -9.19 8.45 -6.50
C GLY A 38 -8.09 7.38 -6.35
N VAL A 39 -7.14 7.35 -7.28
CA VAL A 39 -6.05 6.35 -7.27
C VAL A 39 -5.11 6.52 -6.07
N ALA A 40 -4.89 7.76 -5.59
CA ALA A 40 -4.16 7.98 -4.34
C ALA A 40 -4.86 7.34 -3.12
N GLY A 41 -6.20 7.36 -3.08
CA GLY A 41 -6.99 6.66 -2.09
C GLY A 41 -6.84 5.13 -2.19
N VAL A 42 -6.82 4.59 -3.41
CA VAL A 42 -6.58 3.16 -3.65
C VAL A 42 -5.17 2.76 -3.17
N ILE A 43 -4.13 3.52 -3.55
CA ILE A 43 -2.74 3.26 -3.13
C ILE A 43 -2.62 3.27 -1.61
N LYS A 44 -3.20 4.27 -0.93
CA LYS A 44 -3.26 4.33 0.55
C LYS A 44 -3.80 3.02 1.11
N MET A 45 -4.93 2.56 0.58
CA MET A 45 -5.61 1.42 1.18
C MET A 45 -4.94 0.08 0.86
N VAL A 46 -4.32 -0.08 -0.32
CA VAL A 46 -3.48 -1.26 -0.62
C VAL A 46 -2.28 -1.32 0.34
N ALA A 47 -1.59 -0.20 0.55
CA ALA A 47 -0.48 -0.14 1.50
C ALA A 47 -0.93 -0.41 2.94
N ALA A 48 -2.11 0.10 3.34
CA ALA A 48 -2.71 -0.15 4.65
C ALA A 48 -3.04 -1.65 4.85
N MET A 49 -3.56 -2.33 3.84
CA MET A 49 -3.84 -3.77 3.89
C MET A 49 -2.56 -4.61 3.98
N GLN A 50 -1.54 -4.28 3.18
CA GLN A 50 -0.23 -4.95 3.20
C GLN A 50 0.46 -4.82 4.56
N ARG A 51 0.34 -3.64 5.20
CA ARG A 51 0.94 -3.37 6.52
C ARG A 51 0.06 -3.78 7.69
N GLY A 52 -1.20 -4.15 7.46
CA GLY A 52 -2.16 -4.46 8.52
C GLY A 52 -2.44 -3.28 9.46
N VAL A 53 -2.36 -2.04 8.97
CA VAL A 53 -2.52 -0.81 9.77
C VAL A 53 -3.46 0.15 9.05
N VAL A 54 -4.40 0.76 9.77
CA VAL A 54 -5.21 1.87 9.27
C VAL A 54 -4.52 3.19 9.68
N PRO A 55 -3.97 3.95 8.73
CA PRO A 55 -3.25 5.18 9.04
C PRO A 55 -4.20 6.32 9.44
N ALA A 56 -3.69 7.23 10.26
CA ALA A 56 -4.41 8.42 10.71
C ALA A 56 -4.81 9.34 9.56
N THR A 57 -5.96 10.00 9.72
CA THR A 57 -6.34 11.20 9.00
C THR A 57 -5.88 12.41 9.82
N LEU A 58 -5.22 13.37 9.18
CA LEU A 58 -4.61 14.51 9.86
C LEU A 58 -5.57 15.70 9.98
N HIS A 59 -5.17 16.68 10.79
CA HIS A 59 -5.86 17.97 10.98
C HIS A 59 -7.29 17.83 11.55
N VAL A 60 -7.48 16.88 12.46
CA VAL A 60 -8.73 16.68 13.19
C VAL A 60 -8.50 17.01 14.66
N ASP A 61 -8.75 18.25 15.06
CA ASP A 61 -8.76 18.64 16.48
C ASP A 61 -10.04 18.18 17.16
N ALA A 62 -11.18 18.38 16.48
CA ALA A 62 -12.48 17.85 16.86
C ALA A 62 -13.26 17.42 15.60
N PRO A 63 -14.03 16.31 15.64
CA PRO A 63 -14.92 15.96 14.55
C PRO A 63 -15.94 17.07 14.26
N SER A 64 -16.43 17.15 13.02
CA SER A 64 -17.43 18.16 12.64
C SER A 64 -18.71 17.99 13.46
N SER A 65 -19.19 19.08 14.09
CA SER A 65 -20.45 19.12 14.85
C SER A 65 -21.72 18.96 14.01
N HIS A 66 -21.60 18.99 12.69
CA HIS A 66 -22.71 18.79 11.74
C HIS A 66 -22.98 17.31 11.43
N VAL A 67 -22.29 16.41 12.12
CA VAL A 67 -22.41 14.96 11.95
C VAL A 67 -22.60 14.36 13.34
N ASP A 68 -23.61 13.52 13.48
CA ASP A 68 -23.81 12.74 14.71
C ASP A 68 -22.88 11.52 14.69
N TRP A 69 -21.76 11.65 15.39
CA TRP A 69 -20.76 10.58 15.52
C TRP A 69 -21.07 9.62 16.66
N GLU A 70 -21.96 9.99 17.59
CA GLU A 70 -22.23 9.19 18.80
C GLU A 70 -23.24 8.08 18.53
N THR A 71 -24.27 8.36 17.73
CA THR A 71 -25.28 7.36 17.35
C THR A 71 -24.84 6.48 16.18
N GLY A 72 -23.73 6.86 15.55
CA GLY A 72 -23.21 6.25 14.33
C GLY A 72 -22.12 5.21 14.56
N ALA A 73 -22.23 4.05 13.91
CA ALA A 73 -21.14 3.08 13.85
C ALA A 73 -20.04 3.47 12.82
N VAL A 74 -19.66 4.75 12.75
CA VAL A 74 -18.58 5.29 11.90
C VAL A 74 -17.64 6.12 12.77
N ARG A 75 -16.33 5.85 12.69
CA ARG A 75 -15.29 6.48 13.52
C ARG A 75 -14.19 7.10 12.66
N LEU A 76 -13.89 8.37 12.89
CA LEU A 76 -12.70 9.00 12.30
C LEU A 76 -11.43 8.41 12.92
N VAL A 77 -10.47 8.06 12.07
CA VAL A 77 -9.18 7.48 12.49
C VAL A 77 -8.19 8.62 12.71
N THR A 78 -8.11 9.16 13.92
CA THR A 78 -7.18 10.27 14.26
C THR A 78 -5.79 9.79 14.66
N GLU A 79 -5.65 8.51 14.98
CA GLU A 79 -4.38 7.85 15.31
C GLU A 79 -4.21 6.58 14.47
N ALA A 80 -2.98 6.28 14.08
CA ALA A 80 -2.68 5.05 13.36
C ALA A 80 -2.94 3.86 14.29
N GLN A 81 -3.69 2.88 13.82
CA GLN A 81 -4.10 1.72 14.62
C GLN A 81 -3.98 0.43 13.80
N PRO A 82 -3.74 -0.73 14.45
CA PRO A 82 -3.82 -2.01 13.78
C PRO A 82 -5.16 -2.16 13.06
N TRP A 83 -5.14 -2.70 11.85
CA TRP A 83 -6.35 -3.03 11.14
C TRP A 83 -6.93 -4.31 11.76
N PRO A 84 -8.10 -4.24 12.44
CA PRO A 84 -8.64 -5.37 13.18
C PRO A 84 -8.80 -6.60 12.28
N ASP A 85 -8.34 -7.75 12.77
CA ASP A 85 -8.69 -9.03 12.17
C ASP A 85 -10.13 -9.37 12.54
N ALA A 86 -10.91 -9.75 11.54
CA ALA A 86 -12.33 -10.02 11.64
C ALA A 86 -12.69 -11.44 11.21
N GLY A 87 -11.69 -12.32 11.00
CA GLY A 87 -11.90 -13.68 10.51
C GLY A 87 -12.34 -13.75 9.05
N HIS A 88 -12.20 -12.65 8.31
CA HIS A 88 -12.48 -12.53 6.88
C HIS A 88 -11.49 -11.55 6.24
N PRO A 89 -11.29 -11.59 4.91
CA PRO A 89 -10.42 -10.65 4.22
C PRO A 89 -10.76 -9.20 4.56
N ARG A 90 -9.75 -8.35 4.77
CA ARG A 90 -9.95 -6.92 4.98
C ARG A 90 -10.57 -6.31 3.72
N ARG A 91 -11.61 -5.50 3.90
CA ARG A 91 -12.29 -4.78 2.82
C ARG A 91 -12.34 -3.30 3.14
N ALA A 92 -12.18 -2.46 2.12
CA ALA A 92 -12.35 -1.02 2.24
C ALA A 92 -13.07 -0.44 1.01
N GLY A 93 -13.83 0.62 1.25
CA GLY A 93 -14.38 1.45 0.19
C GLY A 93 -13.47 2.66 -0.08
N VAL A 94 -13.30 3.02 -1.35
CA VAL A 94 -12.67 4.28 -1.75
C VAL A 94 -13.68 5.07 -2.57
N SER A 95 -14.05 6.25 -2.07
CA SER A 95 -14.98 7.16 -2.73
C SER A 95 -14.24 8.31 -3.43
N SER A 96 -14.74 8.72 -4.59
CA SER A 96 -14.32 9.93 -5.28
C SER A 96 -15.53 10.61 -5.92
N PHE A 97 -15.78 11.85 -5.54
CA PHE A 97 -16.93 12.64 -5.99
C PHE A 97 -16.43 13.83 -6.82
N GLY A 98 -16.67 13.79 -8.12
CA GLY A 98 -16.23 14.82 -9.05
C GLY A 98 -17.09 16.07 -8.93
N PHE A 99 -16.49 17.25 -9.13
CA PHE A 99 -17.20 18.52 -9.10
C PHE A 99 -18.33 18.62 -10.15
N SER A 100 -18.21 17.88 -11.26
CA SER A 100 -19.26 17.75 -12.28
C SER A 100 -20.49 16.95 -11.83
N GLY A 101 -20.46 16.35 -10.64
CA GLY A 101 -21.51 15.49 -10.11
C GLY A 101 -21.34 13.99 -10.43
N THR A 102 -20.29 13.61 -11.19
CA THR A 102 -19.98 12.19 -11.42
C THR A 102 -19.30 11.58 -10.20
N ASN A 103 -19.89 10.54 -9.65
CA ASN A 103 -19.43 9.86 -8.44
C ASN A 103 -18.92 8.46 -8.76
N ALA A 104 -17.84 8.06 -8.10
CA ALA A 104 -17.33 6.69 -8.14
C ALA A 104 -17.09 6.17 -6.72
N HIS A 105 -17.43 4.91 -6.49
CA HIS A 105 -17.13 4.19 -5.25
C HIS A 105 -16.62 2.81 -5.62
N VAL A 106 -15.43 2.45 -5.16
CA VAL A 106 -14.83 1.13 -5.41
C VAL A 106 -14.64 0.39 -4.11
N ILE A 107 -14.85 -0.92 -4.14
CA ILE A 107 -14.54 -1.81 -3.03
C ILE A 107 -13.26 -2.56 -3.38
N ILE A 108 -12.31 -2.55 -2.45
CA ILE A 108 -11.07 -3.30 -2.54
C ILE A 108 -11.06 -4.34 -1.42
N GLU A 109 -10.53 -5.52 -1.74
CA GLU A 109 -10.38 -6.64 -0.82
C GLU A 109 -8.90 -7.01 -0.73
N GLN A 110 -8.48 -7.36 0.47
CA GLN A 110 -7.17 -7.96 0.70
C GLN A 110 -7.02 -9.18 -0.20
N ALA A 111 -5.89 -9.27 -0.91
CA ALA A 111 -5.57 -10.47 -1.68
C ALA A 111 -5.66 -11.71 -0.78
N PRO A 112 -6.07 -12.88 -1.32
CA PRO A 112 -6.01 -14.12 -0.59
C PRO A 112 -4.64 -14.24 0.06
N VAL A 113 -4.62 -14.59 1.35
CA VAL A 113 -3.38 -15.06 1.95
C VAL A 113 -3.09 -16.36 1.23
N GLU A 114 -2.25 -16.32 0.20
CA GLU A 114 -1.55 -17.52 -0.22
C GLU A 114 -0.96 -18.07 1.07
N GLU A 115 -1.38 -19.26 1.46
CA GLU A 115 -0.75 -20.05 2.51
C GLU A 115 0.74 -19.89 2.26
N ALA A 116 1.40 -19.05 3.07
CA ALA A 116 2.71 -18.50 2.73
C ALA A 116 3.52 -19.67 2.24
N ALA A 117 3.87 -19.70 0.94
CA ALA A 117 4.50 -20.87 0.34
C ALA A 117 5.59 -21.29 1.32
N ALA A 118 5.37 -22.45 1.98
CA ALA A 118 5.87 -22.74 3.33
C ALA A 118 7.20 -22.04 3.58
N PRO A 119 7.27 -21.10 4.54
CA PRO A 119 8.16 -19.93 4.54
C PRO A 119 9.44 -20.31 3.85
N ARG A 120 9.56 -20.03 2.52
CA ARG A 120 10.47 -20.76 1.60
C ARG A 120 11.65 -21.22 2.41
N THR A 121 11.58 -22.44 2.92
CA THR A 121 12.64 -22.95 3.80
C THR A 121 13.86 -22.68 3.00
N ASP A 122 14.79 -21.87 3.52
CA ASP A 122 16.05 -21.49 2.89
C ASP A 122 16.31 -22.52 1.79
N SER A 123 16.10 -22.15 0.53
CA SER A 123 15.75 -23.13 -0.53
C SER A 123 16.85 -24.19 -0.76
N GLY A 124 17.88 -24.18 0.07
CA GLY A 124 19.11 -24.95 -0.02
C GLY A 124 19.92 -24.52 -1.21
N ARG A 125 19.39 -23.60 -2.04
CA ARG A 125 20.05 -23.06 -3.22
C ARG A 125 20.94 -21.92 -2.78
N VAL A 126 21.99 -22.30 -2.07
CA VAL A 126 23.19 -21.49 -2.00
C VAL A 126 23.81 -21.57 -3.39
N LEU A 127 23.54 -20.56 -4.21
CA LEU A 127 24.30 -20.39 -5.44
C LEU A 127 25.69 -19.88 -5.05
N PRO A 128 26.78 -20.52 -5.52
CA PRO A 128 28.12 -20.06 -5.20
C PRO A 128 28.41 -18.66 -5.77
N VAL A 129 27.62 -18.24 -6.77
CA VAL A 129 27.66 -16.90 -7.37
C VAL A 129 26.26 -16.56 -7.87
N VAL A 130 25.79 -15.35 -7.56
CA VAL A 130 24.59 -14.74 -8.14
C VAL A 130 24.99 -13.63 -9.12
N PRO A 131 24.45 -13.61 -10.35
CA PRO A 131 24.64 -12.51 -11.28
C PRO A 131 23.65 -11.36 -11.01
N TRP A 132 24.18 -10.21 -10.65
CA TRP A 132 23.44 -8.98 -10.40
C TRP A 132 23.44 -8.12 -11.67
N VAL A 133 22.43 -8.33 -12.52
CA VAL A 133 22.35 -7.66 -13.83
C VAL A 133 21.65 -6.31 -13.69
N VAL A 134 22.31 -5.24 -14.09
CA VAL A 134 21.73 -3.89 -14.12
C VAL A 134 21.86 -3.29 -15.52
N SER A 135 20.84 -2.54 -15.94
CA SER A 135 20.87 -1.83 -17.21
C SER A 135 20.20 -0.45 -17.14
N GLY A 136 20.61 0.46 -18.04
CA GLY A 136 20.05 1.80 -18.17
C GLY A 136 20.12 2.30 -19.61
N ARG A 137 19.28 3.29 -19.97
CA ARG A 137 19.34 3.95 -21.28
C ARG A 137 20.54 4.91 -21.43
N SER A 138 21.18 5.25 -20.33
CA SER A 138 22.35 6.13 -20.27
C SER A 138 23.29 5.68 -19.16
N VAL A 139 24.53 6.15 -19.18
CA VAL A 139 25.53 5.86 -18.14
C VAL A 139 25.03 6.31 -16.75
N ALA A 140 24.43 7.50 -16.67
CA ALA A 140 23.82 8.00 -15.43
C ALA A 140 22.63 7.12 -14.98
N GLY A 141 21.82 6.64 -15.93
CA GLY A 141 20.72 5.73 -15.63
C GLY A 141 21.21 4.38 -15.09
N LEU A 142 22.28 3.84 -15.65
CA LEU A 142 22.92 2.62 -15.17
C LEU A 142 23.47 2.81 -13.74
N ALA A 143 24.21 3.91 -13.51
CA ALA A 143 24.74 4.24 -12.19
C ALA A 143 23.62 4.35 -11.13
N GLY A 144 22.54 5.08 -11.43
CA GLY A 144 21.41 5.20 -10.52
C GLY A 144 20.65 3.88 -10.27
N GLN A 145 20.64 2.94 -11.22
CA GLN A 145 20.10 1.59 -10.96
C GLN A 145 21.03 0.79 -10.04
N ALA A 146 22.35 0.89 -10.23
CA ALA A 146 23.32 0.21 -9.38
C ALA A 146 23.25 0.72 -7.93
N GLU A 147 23.10 2.03 -7.73
CA GLU A 147 22.93 2.63 -6.39
C GLU A 147 21.69 2.13 -5.66
N ARG A 148 20.53 2.11 -6.35
CA ARG A 148 19.28 1.57 -5.78
C ARG A 148 19.39 0.08 -5.45
N LEU A 149 20.08 -0.68 -6.29
CA LEU A 149 20.34 -2.09 -6.03
C LEU A 149 21.19 -2.26 -4.77
N ALA A 150 22.27 -1.50 -4.63
CA ALA A 150 23.13 -1.53 -3.46
C ALA A 150 22.41 -1.09 -2.17
N GLU A 151 21.44 -0.18 -2.26
CA GLU A 151 20.56 0.18 -1.13
C GLU A 151 19.63 -0.98 -0.75
N ALA A 152 18.91 -1.56 -1.71
CA ALA A 152 18.02 -2.69 -1.45
C ALA A 152 18.75 -3.91 -0.84
N VAL A 153 19.97 -4.16 -1.29
CA VAL A 153 20.84 -5.21 -0.74
C VAL A 153 21.23 -4.91 0.71
N ARG A 154 21.58 -3.66 1.04
CA ARG A 154 21.87 -3.24 2.42
C ARG A 154 20.65 -3.33 3.34
N GLU A 155 19.44 -3.18 2.79
CA GLU A 155 18.17 -3.36 3.52
C GLU A 155 17.81 -4.84 3.72
N GLY A 156 18.65 -5.78 3.26
CA GLY A 156 18.50 -7.21 3.52
C GLY A 156 17.69 -7.97 2.47
N ALA A 157 17.63 -7.47 1.23
CA ALA A 157 17.02 -8.21 0.13
C ALA A 157 17.76 -9.53 -0.13
N ASP A 158 17.03 -10.62 -0.35
CA ASP A 158 17.58 -11.93 -0.68
C ASP A 158 18.30 -11.90 -2.03
N ALA A 159 19.56 -12.35 -2.06
CA ALA A 159 20.41 -12.26 -3.24
C ALA A 159 19.87 -13.03 -4.43
N VAL A 160 19.36 -14.25 -4.21
CA VAL A 160 18.89 -15.13 -5.30
C VAL A 160 17.59 -14.59 -5.89
N ASP A 161 16.63 -14.18 -5.05
CA ASP A 161 15.38 -13.56 -5.50
C ASP A 161 15.64 -12.23 -6.23
N MET A 162 16.61 -11.44 -5.77
CA MET A 162 17.02 -10.21 -6.45
C MET A 162 17.67 -10.48 -7.80
N GLY A 163 18.66 -11.37 -7.87
CA GLY A 163 19.34 -11.74 -9.11
C GLY A 163 18.36 -12.29 -10.15
N TRP A 164 17.45 -13.17 -9.72
CA TRP A 164 16.38 -13.69 -10.57
C TRP A 164 15.48 -12.56 -11.07
N SER A 165 14.98 -11.71 -10.17
CA SER A 165 14.10 -10.60 -10.51
C SER A 165 14.75 -9.62 -11.51
N LEU A 166 16.02 -9.28 -11.32
CA LEU A 166 16.80 -8.46 -12.23
C LEU A 166 16.89 -9.09 -13.64
N ALA A 167 17.09 -10.41 -13.71
CA ALA A 167 17.23 -11.11 -14.98
C ALA A 167 15.91 -11.26 -15.76
N VAL A 168 14.79 -11.52 -15.09
CA VAL A 168 13.53 -11.92 -15.77
C VAL A 168 12.45 -10.86 -15.79
N SER A 169 12.53 -9.84 -14.93
CA SER A 169 11.45 -8.84 -14.76
C SER A 169 11.86 -7.41 -15.12
N ARG A 170 13.09 -7.22 -15.62
CA ARG A 170 13.62 -5.91 -16.04
C ARG A 170 13.92 -5.91 -17.54
N ALA A 171 13.69 -4.78 -18.19
CA ALA A 171 14.09 -4.58 -19.57
C ALA A 171 15.63 -4.59 -19.68
N ALA A 172 16.16 -5.23 -20.72
CA ALA A 172 17.59 -5.26 -21.02
C ALA A 172 17.99 -4.06 -21.90
N LEU A 173 18.34 -2.94 -21.28
CA LEU A 173 18.66 -1.67 -21.95
C LEU A 173 20.11 -1.60 -22.46
N GLU A 174 20.48 -0.54 -23.17
CA GLU A 174 21.72 -0.44 -23.95
C GLU A 174 22.99 -0.38 -23.09
N GLN A 175 22.97 0.37 -21.98
CA GLN A 175 24.08 0.41 -21.03
C GLN A 175 23.88 -0.70 -20.00
N ARG A 176 24.85 -1.61 -19.87
CA ARG A 176 24.72 -2.83 -19.05
C ARG A 176 25.96 -3.02 -18.18
N ALA A 177 25.74 -3.50 -16.96
CA ALA A 177 26.78 -4.01 -16.10
C ALA A 177 26.28 -5.26 -15.36
N VAL A 178 27.22 -6.13 -15.00
CA VAL A 178 26.95 -7.32 -14.20
C VAL A 178 27.97 -7.36 -13.08
N VAL A 179 27.49 -7.53 -11.85
CA VAL A 179 28.32 -7.86 -10.69
C VAL A 179 28.09 -9.33 -10.35
N LEU A 180 29.14 -10.06 -10.00
CA LEU A 180 29.08 -11.45 -9.59
C LEU A 180 29.45 -11.54 -8.11
N GLY A 181 28.57 -12.11 -7.29
CA GLY A 181 28.81 -12.27 -5.85
C GLY A 181 27.80 -13.26 -5.26
N ALA A 182 28.21 -14.04 -4.25
CA ALA A 182 27.34 -15.02 -3.59
C ALA A 182 26.35 -14.35 -2.61
N ASP A 183 26.64 -13.12 -2.21
CA ASP A 183 26.06 -12.40 -1.09
C ASP A 183 26.29 -10.88 -1.23
N ALA A 184 25.77 -10.11 -0.27
CA ALA A 184 25.77 -8.64 -0.25
C ALA A 184 27.15 -7.98 -0.04
N GLY A 185 28.24 -8.76 0.05
CA GLY A 185 29.58 -8.36 0.50
C GLY A 185 30.69 -8.54 -0.52
#